data_AF-A0A9D1EU02-F1
#
_entry.id   AF-A0A9D1EU02-F1
#
_cell.length_a   1.000
_cell.length_b   1.000
_cell.length_c   1.000
_cell.angle_alpha   90.00
_cell.angle_beta   90.00
_cell.angle_gamma   90.00
#
_symmetry.space_group_name_H-M   'P 1'
#
loop_
_entity.id
_entity.type
_entity.pdbx_description
1 polymer ?
#
loop_
_entity_poly.entity_id
_entity_poly.type
_entity_poly.pdbx_seq_one_letter_code
_entity_poly.pdbx_strand_id
1 'polypeptide(L)' 'MTVGTACWIFGDLEKTTYTDDEKLEAISIVANMATHNAIRKSEMVDAMKWLLNKVEALE' A
#
# COMPACT_ATOMS: atom_id res chain seq x y z
N MET A 1 -0.48 11.29 5.73
CA MET A 1 0.97 10.97 5.90
C MET A 1 1.84 11.63 4.81
N THR A 2 3.18 11.67 4.95
CA THR A 2 4.07 12.17 3.88
C THR A 2 4.24 11.14 2.76
N VAL A 3 4.65 11.57 1.55
CA VAL A 3 4.94 10.64 0.43
C VAL A 3 6.03 9.64 0.81
N GLY A 4 7.08 10.07 1.50
CA GLY A 4 8.15 9.15 1.94
C GLY A 4 7.63 8.09 2.91
N THR A 5 6.77 8.47 3.86
CA THR A 5 6.11 7.53 4.78
C THR A 5 5.18 6.58 4.03
N ALA A 6 4.41 7.09 3.07
CA ALA A 6 3.52 6.28 2.25
C ALA A 6 4.28 5.23 1.44
N CYS A 7 5.38 5.61 0.79
CA CYS A 7 6.24 4.64 0.09
C CYS A 7 6.80 3.57 1.04
N TRP A 8 7.15 3.95 2.27
CA TRP A 8 7.68 3.00 3.26
C TRP A 8 6.61 2.00 3.72
N ILE A 9 5.39 2.47 4.00
CA ILE A 9 4.24 1.61 4.34
C ILE A 9 3.86 0.72 3.15
N PHE A 10 3.86 1.28 1.93
CA PHE A 10 3.50 0.56 0.71
C PHE A 10 4.44 -0.61 0.40
N GLY A 11 5.73 -0.46 0.69
CA GLY A 11 6.71 -1.54 0.55
C GLY A 11 6.55 -2.66 1.58
N ASP A 12 5.65 -2.53 2.56
CA ASP A 12 5.58 -3.42 3.73
C ASP A 12 4.14 -3.57 4.30
N LEU A 13 3.17 -3.77 3.40
CA LEU A 13 1.73 -3.83 3.73
C LEU A 13 1.35 -5.03 4.63
N GLU A 14 2.18 -6.07 4.71
CA GLU A 14 1.92 -7.23 5.56
C GLU A 14 2.29 -6.98 7.03
N LYS A 15 3.12 -5.98 7.35
CA LYS A 15 3.50 -5.72 8.74
C LYS A 15 2.36 -5.17 9.57
N THR A 16 2.33 -5.59 10.83
CA THR A 16 1.27 -5.29 11.80
C THR A 16 1.43 -3.95 12.52
N THR A 17 2.48 -3.19 12.19
CA THR A 17 2.78 -1.90 12.85
C THR A 17 1.83 -0.79 12.42
N TYR A 18 1.19 -0.95 11.26
CA TYR A 18 0.23 0.00 10.71
C TYR A 18 -1.16 -0.62 10.67
N THR A 19 -2.16 0.19 10.98
CA THR A 19 -3.57 -0.14 10.84
C THR A 19 -3.94 -0.33 9.36
N ASP A 20 -5.05 -1.01 9.10
CA ASP A 20 -5.56 -1.16 7.73
C ASP A 20 -5.88 0.21 7.10
N ASP A 21 -6.39 1.16 7.88
CA ASP A 21 -6.68 2.52 7.41
C ASP A 21 -5.42 3.28 6.98
N GLU A 22 -4.33 3.18 7.75
CA GLU A 22 -3.04 3.77 7.38
C GLU A 22 -2.48 3.13 6.11
N LYS A 23 -2.65 1.81 5.96
CA LYS A 23 -2.23 1.10 4.74
C LYS A 23 -3.04 1.56 3.52
N LEU A 24 -4.35 1.71 3.67
CA LEU A 24 -5.22 2.24 2.61
C LEU A 24 -4.86 3.68 2.25
N GLU A 25 -4.57 4.53 3.24
CA GLU A 25 -4.09 5.90 2.99
C GLU A 25 -2.75 5.89 2.23
N ALA A 26 -1.80 5.03 2.62
CA ALA A 26 -0.52 4.88 1.94
C ALA A 26 -0.68 4.43 0.48
N ILE A 27 -1.53 3.43 0.23
CA ILE A 27 -1.87 2.96 -1.12
C ILE A 27 -2.47 4.08 -1.96
N SER A 28 -3.41 4.85 -1.40
CA SER A 28 -4.04 5.98 -2.08
C SER A 28 -3.01 7.05 -2.45
N ILE A 29 -2.11 7.41 -1.54
CA ILE A 29 -1.06 8.40 -1.81
C ILE A 29 -0.12 7.89 -2.91
N VAL A 30 0.35 6.64 -2.83
CA VAL A 30 1.25 6.06 -3.83
C VAL A 30 0.58 5.99 -5.20
N ALA A 31 -0.69 5.56 -5.28
CA ALA A 31 -1.44 5.47 -6.53
C ALA A 31 -1.65 6.84 -7.22
N ASN A 32 -1.65 7.93 -6.45
CA ASN A 32 -1.79 9.29 -6.96
C ASN A 32 -0.44 10.00 -7.19
N MET A 33 0.70 9.32 -7.06
CA MET A 33 2.01 9.90 -7.37
C MET A 33 2.17 10.08 -8.89
N ALA A 34 2.78 11.20 -9.30
CA ALA A 34 3.08 11.45 -10.71
C ALA A 34 4.07 10.42 -11.30
N THR A 35 4.94 9.86 -10.47
CA THR A 35 5.91 8.81 -10.85
C THR A 35 6.12 7.83 -9.72
N HIS A 36 6.35 6.55 -10.04
CA HIS A 36 6.47 5.47 -9.05
C HIS A 36 7.91 4.93 -8.96
N ASN A 37 8.91 5.76 -9.23
CA ASN A 37 10.32 5.33 -9.30
C ASN A 37 10.87 4.77 -7.98
N ALA A 38 10.24 5.12 -6.86
CA ALA A 38 10.59 4.62 -5.53
C ALA A 38 9.93 3.27 -5.20
N ILE A 39 9.04 2.76 -6.05
CA ILE A 39 8.26 1.55 -5.83
C ILE A 39 8.64 0.48 -6.86
N ARG A 40 8.88 -0.74 -6.38
CA ARG A 40 9.16 -1.91 -7.19
C ARG A 40 7.86 -2.50 -7.73
N LYS A 41 7.94 -3.12 -8.92
CA LYS A 41 6.79 -3.84 -9.50
C LYS A 41 6.24 -4.94 -8.58
N SER A 42 7.09 -5.60 -7.80
CA SER A 42 6.65 -6.59 -6.80
C SER A 42 5.77 -5.96 -5.72
N GLU A 43 6.15 -4.79 -5.20
CA GLU A 43 5.39 -4.08 -4.17
C GLU A 43 4.01 -3.66 -4.69
N MET A 44 3.91 -3.27 -5.96
CA MET A 44 2.61 -3.03 -6.62
C MET A 44 1.74 -4.29 -6.67
N VAL A 45 2.32 -5.44 -6.99
CA VAL A 45 1.62 -6.72 -7.00
C VAL A 45 1.16 -7.12 -5.60
N ASP A 46 1.99 -6.89 -4.60
CA ASP A 46 1.67 -7.20 -3.21
C ASP A 46 0.54 -6.29 -2.68
N ALA A 47 0.53 -5.02 -3.07
CA ALA A 47 -0.60 -4.12 -2.79
C ALA A 47 -1.91 -4.59 -3.43
N MET A 48 -1.88 -5.07 -4.68
CA MET A 48 -3.07 -5.62 -5.33
C MET A 48 -3.59 -6.87 -4.61
N LYS A 49 -2.69 -7.81 -4.25
CA LYS A 49 -3.07 -9.01 -3.47
C LYS A 49 -3.65 -8.63 -2.12
N TRP A 50 -3.03 -7.67 -1.43
CA TRP A 50 -3.51 -7.20 -0.14
C TRP A 50 -4.93 -6.64 -0.23
N LEU A 51 -5.21 -5.80 -1.23
CA LEU A 51 -6.55 -5.26 -1.49
C LEU A 51 -7.56 -6.36 -1.81
N LEU A 52 -7.21 -7.33 -2.66
CA LEU A 52 -8.10 -8.45 -3.00
C LEU A 52 -8.44 -9.29 -1.77
N ASN A 53 -7.47 -9.62 -0.93
CA ASN A 53 -7.71 -10.33 0.33
C ASN A 53 -8.68 -9.57 1.25
N LYS A 54 -8.63 -8.23 1.26
CA LYS A 54 -9.58 -7.41 2.03
C LYS A 54 -10.99 -7.42 1.46
N VAL A 55 -11.13 -7.50 0.14
CA VAL A 55 -12.45 -7.63 -0.52
C VAL A 55 -13.03 -9.02 -0.25
N GLU A 56 -12.23 -10.08 -0.40
CA GLU A 56 -12.66 -11.46 -0.12
C GLU A 56 -13.03 -11.69 1.34
N ALA A 57 -12.38 -11.00 2.30
CA ALA A 57 -12.70 -11.11 3.72
C ALA A 57 -14.02 -10.42 4.13
N LEU A 58 -14.66 -9.67 3.23
CA LEU A 58 -15.95 -9.02 3.45
C LEU A 58 -17.14 -9.87 2.95
N GLU A 59 -16.88 -11.00 2.29
CA GLU A 59 -17.87 -12.02 1.88
C GLU A 59 -18.03 -13.12 2.95
#